data_AF-A0A944XNN7-F1
#
_entry.id   AF-A0A944XNN7-F1
#
_cell.length_a   1.000
_cell.length_b   1.000
_cell.length_c   1.000
_cell.angle_alpha   90.00
_cell.angle_beta   90.00
_cell.angle_gamma   90.00
#
_symmetry.space_group_name_H-M   'P 1'
#
loop_
_entity.id
_entity.type
_entity.pdbx_description
1 polymer ?
#
loop_
_entity_poly.entity_id
_entity_poly.type
_entity_poly.pdbx_seq_one_letter_code
_entity_poly.pdbx_strand_id
1 'polypeptide(L)'
;MVFSLVLAGLFIKPVYSGVAEAAEQDSAASYDEGSRIDESMDDEDVEDIDASMQGNDKIKKPVKKDKKTTSGQKATKIAPNIDLKEVAPTPTILEQDKSLDEQTVKSETLTTPPPLVPPSITELPEKAVNESITLFNTEVLPNTSTRLAWSSGIQIAGLAQPTPVLVVNGAYPGPTLCLTASIHGDELNGIEIIRRTVYDLDPKELSGTVIGIPIVNLQGFQQGSRYLPDRRDLNRHFPGTPTGSLADRVAYSLFEQVIVNCDMLVDIHTGSFRRNNLPQLRADMHVNEVARFTRGFDGIAVVHSVGNPGMLRSAAVDAGIVAVTLEVGESLRIQEDEIKAGVKSLNSLMEKQKMISRLFVWGQPETIYYNSYWLRAEHGGILFSQVELGDSVKPGDILGVVSDPITNTEYNIVADTEGRIIGMAVDQVVMAGFAAYHLGTEAEMRPEEGNQESLTE
;
A
#
# COMPACT_ATOMS: atom_id res chain seq x y z
N MET A 1 -68.25 -26.98 9.59
CA MET A 1 -68.00 -26.63 8.18
C MET A 1 -66.51 -26.88 7.95
N VAL A 2 -66.04 -28.12 7.70
CA VAL A 2 -66.12 -28.94 6.46
C VAL A 2 -65.79 -28.09 5.23
N PHE A 3 -64.69 -28.26 4.48
CA PHE A 3 -64.16 -29.48 3.84
C PHE A 3 -62.64 -29.40 3.57
N SER A 4 -61.95 -30.53 3.77
CA SER A 4 -60.69 -30.90 3.11
C SER A 4 -60.93 -31.25 1.64
N LEU A 5 -60.00 -31.00 0.73
CA LEU A 5 -59.91 -31.79 -0.50
C LEU A 5 -58.45 -32.04 -0.90
N VAL A 6 -58.06 -33.30 -0.72
CA VAL A 6 -56.95 -33.98 -1.38
C VAL A 6 -57.43 -34.34 -2.79
N LEU A 7 -56.61 -34.09 -3.82
CA LEU A 7 -56.73 -34.83 -5.08
C LEU A 7 -55.33 -35.20 -5.60
N ALA A 8 -55.08 -36.50 -5.60
CA ALA A 8 -54.03 -37.16 -6.37
C ALA A 8 -54.47 -37.27 -7.85
N GLY A 9 -53.54 -37.13 -8.79
CA GLY A 9 -53.77 -37.35 -10.22
C GLY A 9 -52.48 -37.75 -10.92
N LEU A 10 -52.45 -38.99 -11.41
CA LEU A 10 -51.36 -39.68 -12.11
C LEU A 10 -51.00 -39.07 -13.49
N PHE A 11 -49.71 -39.19 -13.81
CA PHE A 11 -49.07 -39.50 -15.11
C PHE A 11 -49.89 -39.47 -16.40
N ILE A 12 -49.47 -38.64 -17.38
CA ILE A 12 -49.34 -39.00 -18.81
C ILE A 12 -48.15 -38.24 -19.45
N LYS A 13 -47.17 -38.98 -19.99
CA LYS A 13 -46.11 -38.48 -20.90
C LYS A 13 -46.69 -38.20 -22.29
N PRO A 14 -46.14 -37.25 -23.07
CA PRO A 14 -46.05 -37.40 -24.51
C PRO A 14 -44.64 -37.87 -24.90
N VAL A 15 -44.62 -39.05 -25.51
CA VAL A 15 -43.56 -39.54 -26.39
C VAL A 15 -43.78 -38.89 -27.75
N TYR A 16 -42.75 -38.27 -28.33
CA TYR A 16 -42.51 -38.36 -29.77
C TYR A 16 -41.01 -38.40 -30.06
N SER A 17 -40.63 -39.57 -30.58
CA SER A 17 -39.38 -39.95 -31.22
C SER A 17 -39.06 -39.10 -32.45
N GLY A 18 -37.78 -38.75 -32.64
CA GLY A 18 -36.93 -39.24 -33.74
C GLY A 18 -36.94 -38.26 -34.93
N VAL A 19 -35.82 -37.83 -35.51
CA VAL A 19 -34.95 -38.64 -36.38
C VAL A 19 -33.56 -37.97 -36.54
N ALA A 20 -32.52 -38.84 -36.54
CA ALA A 20 -31.17 -38.77 -37.13
C ALA A 20 -30.23 -37.60 -36.74
N GLU A 21 -29.08 -37.81 -36.08
CA GLU A 21 -27.93 -38.71 -36.39
C GLU A 21 -27.13 -38.25 -37.62
N ALA A 22 -26.02 -37.54 -37.35
CA ALA A 22 -24.81 -37.58 -38.15
C ALA A 22 -23.62 -37.44 -37.19
N ALA A 23 -22.94 -38.57 -36.98
CA ALA A 23 -21.65 -38.67 -36.34
C ALA A 23 -20.56 -38.17 -37.30
N GLU A 24 -19.55 -37.49 -36.79
CA GLU A 24 -18.20 -37.62 -37.32
C GLU A 24 -17.17 -37.54 -36.19
N GLN A 25 -16.22 -38.46 -36.27
CA GLN A 25 -15.28 -38.91 -35.27
C GLN A 25 -14.01 -38.05 -35.18
N ASP A 26 -13.45 -38.05 -33.98
CA ASP A 26 -12.02 -38.08 -33.62
C ASP A 26 -11.01 -37.20 -34.38
N SER A 27 -10.39 -36.29 -33.63
CA SER A 27 -8.95 -36.44 -33.42
C SER A 27 -8.57 -36.01 -32.01
N ALA A 28 -8.13 -36.99 -31.22
CA ALA A 28 -7.42 -36.78 -29.97
C ALA A 28 -6.05 -36.17 -30.27
N ALA A 29 -5.80 -34.99 -29.71
CA ALA A 29 -4.44 -34.50 -29.48
C ALA A 29 -4.28 -34.39 -27.96
N SER A 30 -3.55 -35.35 -27.42
CA SER A 30 -2.97 -35.32 -26.08
C SER A 30 -2.19 -34.02 -25.89
N TYR A 31 -2.66 -33.15 -24.99
CA TYR A 31 -1.84 -32.06 -24.48
C TYR A 31 -1.35 -32.45 -23.09
N ASP A 32 -0.03 -32.43 -23.03
CA ASP A 32 0.90 -32.81 -21.98
C ASP A 32 0.63 -31.99 -20.69
N GLU A 33 0.48 -32.68 -19.57
CA GLU A 33 0.55 -32.10 -18.22
C GLU A 33 2.00 -31.66 -17.97
N GLY A 34 2.33 -30.43 -18.34
CA GLY A 34 3.67 -29.88 -18.16
C GLY A 34 3.62 -28.39 -17.92
N SER A 35 3.97 -27.98 -16.70
CA SER A 35 4.16 -26.61 -16.21
C SER A 35 2.91 -25.73 -16.11
N ARG A 36 2.16 -25.89 -15.00
CA ARG A 36 1.44 -24.77 -14.40
C ARG A 36 2.50 -23.75 -13.96
N ILE A 37 2.60 -22.66 -14.71
CA ILE A 37 3.34 -21.47 -14.31
C ILE A 37 2.49 -20.82 -13.22
N ASP A 38 3.08 -20.67 -12.04
CA ASP A 38 2.49 -20.05 -10.86
C ASP A 38 2.41 -18.53 -11.09
N GLU A 39 1.31 -18.07 -11.69
CA GLU A 39 0.98 -16.65 -11.81
C GLU A 39 0.12 -16.23 -10.61
N SER A 40 0.76 -16.10 -9.45
CA SER A 40 0.18 -15.42 -8.29
C SER A 40 0.10 -13.91 -8.58
N MET A 41 -0.91 -13.49 -9.35
CA MET A 41 -1.16 -12.08 -9.65
C MET A 41 -1.87 -11.41 -8.47
N ASP A 42 -1.17 -10.60 -7.67
CA ASP A 42 -1.77 -9.82 -6.58
C ASP A 42 -2.71 -8.72 -7.11
N ASP A 43 -3.44 -7.97 -6.26
CA ASP A 43 -4.05 -6.69 -6.74
C ASP A 43 -2.99 -5.71 -7.29
N GLU A 44 -1.72 -5.99 -6.99
CA GLU A 44 -0.52 -5.36 -7.52
C GLU A 44 -0.22 -5.74 -8.99
N ASP A 45 -0.98 -6.67 -9.61
CA ASP A 45 -0.74 -7.26 -10.95
C ASP A 45 -1.92 -7.11 -11.92
N VAL A 46 -2.72 -6.05 -11.80
CA VAL A 46 -3.68 -5.76 -12.88
C VAL A 46 -2.91 -5.37 -14.14
N GLU A 47 -2.71 -6.34 -15.04
CA GLU A 47 -2.17 -6.12 -16.37
C GLU A 47 -3.17 -5.31 -17.21
N ASP A 48 -2.77 -4.11 -17.59
CA ASP A 48 -3.44 -3.34 -18.62
C ASP A 48 -2.96 -3.81 -20.01
N ILE A 49 -3.91 -4.09 -20.90
CA ILE A 49 -3.71 -4.33 -22.32
C ILE A 49 -3.31 -2.99 -22.98
N ASP A 50 -2.09 -2.50 -22.75
CA ASP A 50 -1.42 -1.54 -23.64
C ASP A 50 0.11 -1.41 -23.44
N ALA A 51 0.78 -2.48 -22.96
CA ALA A 51 2.23 -2.50 -22.87
C ALA A 51 2.89 -2.84 -24.22
N SER A 52 2.83 -1.92 -25.18
CA SER A 52 3.85 -1.87 -26.23
C SER A 52 4.96 -0.93 -25.78
N MET A 53 6.13 -1.50 -25.46
CA MET A 53 7.49 -1.00 -25.75
C MET A 53 8.50 -1.77 -24.90
N GLN A 54 9.25 -2.67 -25.55
CA GLN A 54 10.48 -3.25 -25.01
C GLN A 54 11.55 -2.16 -24.92
N GLY A 55 12.08 -1.93 -23.71
CA GLY A 55 13.25 -1.12 -23.45
C GLY A 55 14.18 -1.85 -22.49
N ASN A 56 15.06 -2.69 -23.05
CA ASN A 56 16.08 -3.41 -22.31
C ASN A 56 17.20 -2.42 -21.97
N ASP A 57 17.15 -1.79 -20.79
CA ASP A 57 18.28 -1.04 -20.25
C ASP A 57 18.62 -1.53 -18.84
N LYS A 58 19.87 -1.97 -18.71
CA LYS A 58 20.46 -2.49 -17.47
C LYS A 58 20.43 -1.41 -16.39
N ILE A 59 19.51 -1.55 -15.43
CA ILE A 59 19.49 -0.79 -14.19
C ILE A 59 20.82 -1.04 -13.46
N LYS A 60 21.67 -0.02 -13.38
CA LYS A 60 22.84 -0.04 -12.51
C LYS A 60 22.33 -0.02 -11.07
N LYS A 61 22.64 -1.08 -10.30
CA LYS A 61 22.43 -1.11 -8.85
C LYS A 61 22.98 0.17 -8.22
N PRO A 62 22.19 0.92 -7.42
CA PRO A 62 22.73 2.03 -6.67
C PRO A 62 23.72 1.45 -5.64
N VAL A 63 24.95 1.92 -5.74
CA VAL A 63 25.98 1.67 -4.72
C VAL A 63 25.46 2.26 -3.42
N LYS A 64 25.46 1.48 -2.33
CA LYS A 64 25.25 1.95 -0.94
C LYS A 64 26.02 3.25 -0.76
N LYS A 65 25.32 4.39 -0.81
CA LYS A 65 25.84 5.63 -0.25
C LYS A 65 25.69 5.44 1.25
N ASP A 66 26.81 5.45 1.97
CA ASP A 66 26.79 5.77 3.39
C ASP A 66 25.86 6.97 3.60
N LYS A 67 25.07 6.97 4.67
CA LYS A 67 24.31 8.13 5.16
C LYS A 67 25.27 9.30 5.44
N LYS A 68 25.80 9.90 4.38
CA LYS A 68 26.06 11.32 4.34
C LYS A 68 24.66 11.91 4.25
N THR A 69 24.21 12.49 5.35
CA THR A 69 23.45 13.72 5.31
C THR A 69 23.73 14.43 3.99
N THR A 70 22.69 14.75 3.24
CA THR A 70 22.73 15.59 2.05
C THR A 70 23.28 16.97 2.48
N SER A 71 24.58 17.04 2.76
CA SER A 71 25.32 18.25 3.04
C SER A 71 25.51 18.92 1.69
N GLY A 72 24.57 19.79 1.32
CA GLY A 72 24.68 20.50 0.05
C GLY A 72 23.56 21.46 -0.30
N GLN A 73 22.37 21.35 0.29
CA GLN A 73 21.37 22.42 0.22
C GLN A 73 21.09 22.89 1.64
N LYS A 74 21.69 24.02 2.01
CA LYS A 74 21.26 24.75 3.21
C LYS A 74 19.78 25.06 3.04
N ALA A 75 18.95 24.60 3.97
CA ALA A 75 17.56 25.04 4.03
C ALA A 75 17.53 26.56 4.00
N THR A 76 16.67 27.12 3.16
CA THR A 76 16.55 28.57 3.01
C THR A 76 15.48 29.15 3.92
N LYS A 77 14.64 28.28 4.52
CA LYS A 77 13.48 28.63 5.34
C LYS A 77 13.32 27.64 6.50
N ILE A 78 12.86 28.14 7.64
CA ILE A 78 12.42 27.32 8.79
C ILE A 78 10.90 27.19 8.70
N ALA A 79 10.40 25.97 8.82
CA ALA A 79 8.96 25.69 8.82
C ALA A 79 8.28 26.29 10.06
N PRO A 80 7.04 26.81 9.93
CA PRO A 80 6.27 27.21 11.10
C PRO A 80 5.90 26.00 11.95
N ASN A 81 5.98 26.15 13.28
CA ASN A 81 5.40 25.19 14.22
C ASN A 81 3.89 25.43 14.32
N ILE A 82 3.09 24.46 13.86
CA ILE A 82 1.64 24.52 13.75
C ILE A 82 1.06 23.31 14.47
N ASP A 83 0.04 23.52 15.30
CA ASP A 83 -0.79 22.42 15.79
C ASP A 83 -1.61 21.84 14.63
N LEU A 84 -1.39 20.57 14.30
CA LEU A 84 -2.07 19.89 13.21
C LEU A 84 -3.58 19.70 13.46
N LYS A 85 -4.07 19.95 14.68
CA LYS A 85 -5.50 19.95 15.02
C LYS A 85 -6.18 21.27 14.70
N GLU A 86 -5.43 22.36 14.59
CA GLU A 86 -5.97 23.65 14.17
C GLU A 86 -6.31 23.65 12.68
N VAL A 87 -7.45 24.25 12.33
CA VAL A 87 -7.86 24.48 10.94
C VAL A 87 -6.93 25.53 10.33
N ALA A 88 -6.07 25.10 9.42
CA ALA A 88 -5.10 25.96 8.75
C ALA A 88 -5.52 26.26 7.30
N PRO A 89 -5.10 27.40 6.72
CA PRO A 89 -5.25 27.67 5.30
C PRO A 89 -4.45 26.66 4.46
N THR A 90 -4.83 26.47 3.20
CA THR A 90 -4.14 25.57 2.26
C THR A 90 -2.64 25.91 2.18
N PRO A 91 -1.74 24.93 2.30
CA PRO A 91 -0.30 25.16 2.13
C PRO A 91 -0.02 25.76 0.74
N THR A 92 0.69 26.89 0.69
CA THR A 92 1.12 27.47 -0.59
C THR A 92 2.40 26.76 -1.06
N ILE A 93 2.53 26.51 -2.36
CA ILE A 93 3.81 26.09 -2.95
C ILE A 93 4.82 27.18 -2.62
N LEU A 94 5.85 26.85 -1.85
CA LEU A 94 6.95 27.77 -1.61
C LEU A 94 7.73 27.89 -2.92
N GLU A 95 7.65 29.05 -3.57
CA GLU A 95 8.39 29.30 -4.82
C GLU A 95 9.89 29.01 -4.61
N GLN A 96 10.47 28.22 -5.53
CA GLN A 96 11.90 28.02 -5.62
C GLN A 96 12.52 29.31 -6.15
N ASP A 97 13.11 30.12 -5.25
CA ASP A 97 13.81 31.35 -5.64
C ASP A 97 14.93 31.05 -6.64
N LYS A 98 14.76 31.54 -7.87
CA LYS A 98 15.81 31.68 -8.87
C LYS A 98 16.39 33.10 -8.79
N SER A 99 17.35 33.32 -7.90
CA SER A 99 18.40 34.35 -8.08
C SER A 99 19.44 34.27 -6.96
N LEU A 100 20.68 34.02 -7.36
CA LEU A 100 21.87 34.29 -6.56
C LEU A 100 22.43 35.62 -7.08
N ASP A 101 22.37 36.67 -6.27
CA ASP A 101 23.29 37.80 -6.39
C ASP A 101 23.81 38.15 -4.98
N GLU A 102 25.13 38.26 -4.91
CA GLU A 102 25.93 38.47 -3.71
C GLU A 102 25.63 39.81 -3.04
N GLN A 103 25.39 39.79 -1.72
CA GLN A 103 25.70 40.93 -0.86
C GLN A 103 26.46 40.48 0.37
N THR A 104 27.77 40.72 0.32
CA THR A 104 28.71 40.74 1.44
C THR A 104 28.27 41.73 2.52
N VAL A 105 28.02 41.25 3.74
CA VAL A 105 27.91 42.08 4.95
C VAL A 105 29.14 41.83 5.82
N LYS A 106 29.87 42.92 6.09
CA LYS A 106 31.03 42.96 7.01
C LYS A 106 30.54 42.78 8.44
N SER A 107 31.20 41.90 9.20
CA SER A 107 31.02 41.73 10.63
C SER A 107 32.07 42.55 11.38
N GLU A 108 31.63 43.49 12.23
CA GLU A 108 32.48 44.18 13.20
C GLU A 108 32.33 43.50 14.57
N THR A 109 33.45 42.97 15.06
CA THR A 109 33.59 42.34 16.38
C THR A 109 33.73 43.40 17.48
N LEU A 110 32.81 43.40 18.45
CA LEU A 110 32.97 44.08 19.73
C LEU A 110 33.18 43.03 20.83
N THR A 111 34.37 43.02 21.43
CA THR A 111 34.72 42.16 22.56
C THR A 111 34.38 42.83 23.88
N THR A 112 33.54 42.19 24.69
CA THR A 112 33.34 42.49 26.13
C THR A 112 33.83 41.32 26.99
N PRO A 113 34.42 41.58 28.17
CA PRO A 113 35.03 40.56 29.03
C PRO A 113 34.00 39.72 29.81
N PRO A 114 34.36 38.49 30.23
CA PRO A 114 33.40 37.52 30.77
C PRO A 114 33.06 37.80 32.25
N PRO A 115 31.84 37.52 32.72
CA PRO A 115 31.51 37.47 34.14
C PRO A 115 31.86 36.12 34.77
N LEU A 116 32.11 36.17 36.07
CA LEU A 116 32.50 35.07 36.96
C LEU A 116 31.46 33.95 37.05
N VAL A 117 31.95 32.70 37.00
CA VAL A 117 31.19 31.44 37.09
C VAL A 117 30.94 31.07 38.57
N PRO A 118 29.68 30.86 39.00
CA PRO A 118 29.36 30.11 40.23
C PRO A 118 29.29 28.59 39.95
N PRO A 119 29.46 27.73 40.97
CA PRO A 119 29.76 26.31 40.80
C PRO A 119 28.60 25.48 40.25
N SER A 120 29.00 24.48 39.46
CA SER A 120 28.18 23.48 38.77
C SER A 120 27.15 22.82 39.67
N ILE A 121 25.88 22.98 39.30
CA ILE A 121 24.83 22.01 39.61
C ILE A 121 25.04 20.87 38.61
N THR A 122 25.19 19.65 39.10
CA THR A 122 25.15 18.44 38.27
C THR A 122 23.78 18.37 37.59
N GLU A 123 23.71 18.86 36.36
CA GLU A 123 22.56 18.68 35.49
C GLU A 123 22.42 17.18 35.21
N LEU A 124 21.20 16.66 35.41
CA LEU A 124 20.81 15.36 34.89
C LEU A 124 21.14 15.34 33.40
N PRO A 125 21.63 14.22 32.83
CA PRO A 125 22.00 14.19 31.42
C PRO A 125 20.80 14.66 30.58
N GLU A 126 21.01 15.77 29.88
CA GLU A 126 20.02 16.37 28.99
C GLU A 126 19.61 15.28 27.99
N LYS A 127 18.31 14.94 27.95
CA LYS A 127 17.84 13.93 27.01
C LYS A 127 18.26 14.36 25.60
N ALA A 128 18.86 13.44 24.85
CA ALA A 128 19.26 13.71 23.47
C ALA A 128 18.05 14.27 22.71
N VAL A 129 18.28 15.35 21.95
CA VAL A 129 17.26 16.04 21.14
C VAL A 129 17.34 15.49 19.72
N ASN A 130 16.19 15.37 19.04
CA ASN A 130 16.18 14.94 17.64
C ASN A 130 16.94 15.93 16.73
N GLU A 131 17.29 15.49 15.53
CA GLU A 131 17.85 16.38 14.50
C GLU A 131 16.72 17.07 13.70
N SER A 132 17.03 18.21 13.08
CA SER A 132 16.11 18.84 12.13
C SER A 132 16.05 18.02 10.83
N ILE A 133 14.87 17.98 10.21
CA ILE A 133 14.68 17.37 8.89
C ILE A 133 14.46 18.46 7.85
N THR A 134 15.07 18.31 6.67
CA THR A 134 14.88 19.25 5.56
C THR A 134 14.05 18.59 4.46
N LEU A 135 12.89 19.19 4.14
CA LEU A 135 12.04 18.79 3.02
C LEU A 135 11.68 20.04 2.21
N PHE A 136 11.74 19.95 0.88
CA PHE A 136 11.38 21.06 -0.02
C PHE A 136 12.14 22.38 0.33
N ASN A 137 13.45 22.29 0.61
CA ASN A 137 14.30 23.40 1.08
C ASN A 137 13.83 24.08 2.38
N THR A 138 12.97 23.42 3.15
CA THR A 138 12.41 23.91 4.40
C THR A 138 12.85 23.01 5.56
N GLU A 139 13.44 23.61 6.58
CA GLU A 139 13.88 22.91 7.79
C GLU A 139 12.72 22.80 8.79
N VAL A 140 12.42 21.58 9.24
CA VAL A 140 11.46 21.30 10.30
C VAL A 140 12.24 20.98 11.57
N LEU A 141 12.15 21.88 12.55
CA LEU A 141 12.89 21.77 13.80
C LEU A 141 12.35 20.64 14.69
N PRO A 142 13.18 20.07 15.58
CA PRO A 142 12.73 19.12 16.60
C PRO A 142 11.60 19.69 17.46
N ASN A 143 10.75 18.81 17.99
CA ASN A 143 9.60 19.18 18.83
C ASN A 143 8.65 20.18 18.12
N THR A 144 8.43 20.00 16.82
CA THR A 144 7.48 20.80 16.04
C THR A 144 6.65 19.93 15.11
N SER A 145 5.49 20.45 14.73
CA SER A 145 4.69 19.90 13.65
C SER A 145 4.37 20.96 12.61
N THR A 146 4.20 20.58 11.36
CA THR A 146 3.94 21.52 10.28
C THR A 146 3.22 20.88 9.09
N ARG A 147 2.72 21.72 8.17
CA ARG A 147 2.14 21.32 6.90
C ARG A 147 2.96 21.93 5.78
N LEU A 148 3.71 21.09 5.08
CA LEU A 148 4.45 21.48 3.88
C LEU A 148 3.62 21.24 2.62
N ALA A 149 4.10 21.77 1.50
CA ALA A 149 3.47 21.66 0.19
C ALA A 149 4.42 20.93 -0.76
N TRP A 150 4.04 19.73 -1.20
CA TRP A 150 4.73 19.04 -2.29
C TRP A 150 4.04 19.37 -3.62
N SER A 151 4.83 19.52 -4.68
CA SER A 151 4.34 19.57 -6.05
C SER A 151 5.34 18.86 -6.95
N SER A 152 4.83 18.09 -7.90
CA SER A 152 5.69 17.49 -8.92
C SER A 152 6.30 18.52 -9.86
N GLY A 153 5.75 19.75 -9.92
CA GLY A 153 6.23 20.83 -10.80
C GLY A 153 5.89 20.63 -12.28
N ILE A 154 5.03 19.66 -12.59
CA ILE A 154 4.67 19.26 -13.97
C ILE A 154 3.33 19.89 -14.38
N GLN A 155 2.55 20.37 -13.42
CA GLN A 155 1.21 20.91 -13.67
C GLN A 155 1.27 22.23 -14.44
N ILE A 156 0.22 22.45 -15.24
CA ILE A 156 -0.01 23.71 -15.94
C ILE A 156 -0.23 24.81 -14.89
N ALA A 157 0.35 26.00 -15.13
CA ALA A 157 0.14 27.16 -14.28
C ALA A 157 -1.37 27.44 -14.07
N GLY A 158 -1.76 27.73 -12.83
CA GLY A 158 -3.17 27.92 -12.44
C GLY A 158 -3.96 26.62 -12.15
N LEU A 159 -3.43 25.46 -12.54
CA LEU A 159 -3.95 24.13 -12.17
C LEU A 159 -3.02 23.38 -11.19
N ALA A 160 -1.84 23.94 -10.91
CA ALA A 160 -0.90 23.40 -9.93
C ALA A 160 -1.50 23.50 -8.52
N GLN A 161 -2.02 22.38 -8.03
CA GLN A 161 -2.45 22.25 -6.65
C GLN A 161 -1.36 21.53 -5.85
N PRO A 162 -0.81 22.16 -4.79
CA PRO A 162 0.11 21.48 -3.90
C PRO A 162 -0.59 20.35 -3.17
N THR A 163 0.10 19.22 -3.06
CA THR A 163 -0.26 18.13 -2.18
C THR A 163 0.26 18.42 -0.78
N PRO A 164 -0.61 18.46 0.26
CA PRO A 164 -0.17 18.64 1.63
C PRO A 164 0.71 17.48 2.12
N VAL A 165 1.84 17.83 2.75
CA VAL A 165 2.72 16.90 3.45
C VAL A 165 2.71 17.26 4.93
N LEU A 166 2.18 16.36 5.75
CA LEU A 166 2.12 16.52 7.20
C LEU A 166 3.45 16.04 7.78
N VAL A 167 4.09 16.86 8.61
CA VAL A 167 5.36 16.49 9.25
C VAL A 167 5.25 16.72 10.75
N VAL A 168 5.58 15.70 11.53
CA VAL A 168 5.73 15.78 12.98
C VAL A 168 7.17 15.37 13.29
N ASN A 169 8.00 16.34 13.69
CA ASN A 169 9.37 16.09 14.11
C ASN A 169 9.41 16.04 15.64
N GLY A 170 9.71 14.87 16.19
CA GLY A 170 9.70 14.60 17.61
C GLY A 170 10.79 15.33 18.39
N ALA A 171 10.64 15.36 19.71
CA ALA A 171 11.61 15.95 20.62
C ALA A 171 12.86 15.07 20.77
N TYR A 172 12.72 13.75 20.60
CA TYR A 172 13.79 12.78 20.87
C TYR A 172 14.28 12.08 19.60
N PRO A 173 15.55 11.62 19.54
CA PRO A 173 16.08 10.86 18.41
C PRO A 173 15.30 9.56 18.15
N GLY A 174 15.08 9.25 16.88
CA GLY A 174 14.39 8.03 16.44
C GLY A 174 14.36 7.94 14.91
N PRO A 175 13.72 6.90 14.35
CA PRO A 175 13.63 6.71 12.91
C PRO A 175 12.65 7.69 12.26
N THR A 176 12.76 7.86 10.94
CA THR A 176 11.78 8.59 10.12
C THR A 176 10.81 7.61 9.45
N LEU A 177 9.52 7.68 9.81
CA LEU A 177 8.44 6.88 9.24
C LEU A 177 7.66 7.71 8.21
N CYS A 178 7.56 7.20 6.98
CA CYS A 178 6.71 7.76 5.93
C CYS A 178 5.40 6.96 5.82
N LEU A 179 4.29 7.68 5.69
CA LEU A 179 2.96 7.13 5.43
C LEU A 179 2.43 7.77 4.15
N THR A 180 2.09 6.95 3.16
CA THR A 180 1.47 7.41 1.90
C THR A 180 0.11 6.76 1.73
N ALA A 181 -0.84 7.51 1.17
CA ALA A 181 -2.13 6.98 0.75
C ALA A 181 -2.60 7.66 -0.53
N SER A 182 -3.58 7.02 -1.14
CA SER A 182 -4.19 7.44 -2.41
C SER A 182 -3.15 7.72 -3.50
N ILE A 183 -2.20 6.79 -3.67
CA ILE A 183 -1.45 6.66 -4.93
C ILE A 183 -2.44 6.35 -6.05
N HIS A 184 -3.44 5.52 -5.74
CA HIS A 184 -4.68 5.40 -6.49
C HIS A 184 -5.73 6.34 -5.90
N GLY A 185 -6.30 7.22 -6.71
CA GLY A 185 -7.19 8.28 -6.23
C GLY A 185 -8.54 7.80 -5.70
N ASP A 186 -8.94 6.59 -6.02
CA ASP A 186 -10.19 5.96 -5.59
C ASP A 186 -10.08 5.22 -4.24
N GLU A 187 -8.93 5.24 -3.59
CA GLU A 187 -8.67 4.49 -2.34
C GLU A 187 -8.68 5.42 -1.13
N LEU A 188 -9.80 5.40 -0.39
CA LEU A 188 -10.17 6.47 0.55
C LEU A 188 -9.78 6.19 2.01
N ASN A 189 -9.78 4.93 2.45
CA ASN A 189 -9.54 4.58 3.86
C ASN A 189 -8.17 5.06 4.36
N GLY A 190 -7.13 4.93 3.52
CA GLY A 190 -5.76 5.37 3.83
C GLY A 190 -5.65 6.85 4.18
N ILE A 191 -6.48 7.71 3.57
CA ILE A 191 -6.53 9.15 3.84
C ILE A 191 -6.82 9.38 5.33
N GLU A 192 -7.87 8.75 5.86
CA GLU A 192 -8.25 8.94 7.26
C GLU A 192 -7.36 8.17 8.24
N ILE A 193 -6.80 7.04 7.83
CA ILE A 193 -5.78 6.35 8.65
C ILE A 193 -4.59 7.28 8.89
N ILE A 194 -4.06 7.92 7.84
CA ILE A 194 -2.95 8.87 7.97
C ILE A 194 -3.36 10.08 8.79
N ARG A 195 -4.52 10.69 8.50
CA ARG A 195 -4.98 11.89 9.20
C ARG A 195 -5.11 11.66 10.70
N ARG A 196 -5.83 10.61 11.12
CA ARG A 196 -6.01 10.28 12.54
C ARG A 196 -4.69 9.95 13.20
N THR A 197 -3.84 9.15 12.54
CA THR A 197 -2.53 8.79 13.09
C THR A 197 -1.64 10.01 13.29
N VAL A 198 -1.48 10.86 12.28
CA VAL A 198 -0.54 11.98 12.32
C VAL A 198 -1.06 13.14 13.17
N TYR A 199 -2.37 13.42 13.15
CA TYR A 199 -2.96 14.51 13.95
C TYR A 199 -3.02 14.20 15.45
N ASP A 200 -2.98 12.93 15.85
CA ASP A 200 -2.96 12.53 17.25
C ASP A 200 -1.55 12.51 17.87
N LEU A 201 -0.49 12.71 17.06
CA LEU A 201 0.89 12.78 17.57
C LEU A 201 1.16 14.09 18.32
N ASP A 202 1.80 13.99 19.47
CA ASP A 202 2.42 15.11 20.18
C ASP A 202 3.93 15.12 19.90
N PRO A 203 4.47 16.16 19.21
CA PRO A 203 5.91 16.29 18.98
C PRO A 203 6.76 16.15 20.25
N LYS A 204 6.24 16.52 21.43
CA LYS A 204 6.98 16.46 22.70
C LYS A 204 7.24 15.05 23.19
N GLU A 205 6.37 14.11 22.81
CA GLU A 205 6.40 12.72 23.25
C GLU A 205 6.90 11.77 22.15
N LEU A 206 7.11 12.28 20.94
CA LEU A 206 7.57 11.51 19.78
C LEU A 206 9.11 11.38 19.77
N SER A 207 9.58 10.17 19.46
CA SER A 207 10.97 9.90 19.11
C SER A 207 11.07 9.65 17.59
N GLY A 208 11.93 10.41 16.91
CA GLY A 208 12.04 10.39 15.45
C GLY A 208 11.04 11.31 14.77
N THR A 209 10.70 10.98 13.52
CA THR A 209 9.88 11.84 12.64
C THR A 209 8.79 11.02 11.97
N VAL A 210 7.58 11.59 11.85
CA VAL A 210 6.51 11.02 11.02
C VAL A 210 6.17 11.98 9.89
N ILE A 211 6.21 11.48 8.66
CA ILE A 211 5.83 12.20 7.43
C ILE A 211 4.60 11.52 6.86
N GLY A 212 3.48 12.24 6.77
CA GLY A 212 2.23 11.74 6.21
C GLY A 212 1.84 12.47 4.93
N ILE A 213 1.53 11.71 3.87
CA ILE A 213 0.96 12.21 2.62
C ILE A 213 -0.39 11.53 2.39
N PRO A 214 -1.50 12.12 2.89
CA PRO A 214 -2.81 11.49 2.79
C PRO A 214 -3.29 11.28 1.36
N ILE A 215 -2.92 12.16 0.42
CA ILE A 215 -3.38 12.09 -0.97
C ILE A 215 -2.20 12.34 -1.91
N VAL A 216 -1.58 11.28 -2.42
CA VAL A 216 -0.48 11.39 -3.39
C VAL A 216 -1.02 11.81 -4.77
N ASN A 217 -1.97 11.07 -5.32
CA ASN A 217 -2.58 11.32 -6.62
C ASN A 217 -3.82 12.21 -6.48
N LEU A 218 -3.60 13.50 -6.25
CA LEU A 218 -4.66 14.48 -6.05
C LEU A 218 -5.63 14.58 -7.24
N GLN A 219 -5.13 14.41 -8.47
CA GLN A 219 -5.95 14.47 -9.69
C GLN A 219 -6.84 13.25 -9.84
N GLY A 220 -6.30 12.04 -9.58
CA GLY A 220 -7.10 10.82 -9.50
C GLY A 220 -8.15 10.92 -8.42
N PHE A 221 -7.78 11.44 -7.24
CA PHE A 221 -8.71 11.62 -6.11
C PHE A 221 -9.90 12.50 -6.46
N GLN A 222 -9.66 13.65 -7.10
CA GLN A 222 -10.72 14.55 -7.56
C GLN A 222 -11.70 13.88 -8.55
N GLN A 223 -11.22 12.89 -9.29
CA GLN A 223 -12.00 12.17 -10.30
C GLN A 223 -12.58 10.85 -9.78
N GLY A 224 -12.25 10.44 -8.54
CA GLY A 224 -12.55 9.10 -8.04
C GLY A 224 -11.93 8.01 -8.93
N SER A 225 -10.71 8.25 -9.41
CA SER A 225 -10.00 7.40 -10.37
C SER A 225 -8.70 6.88 -9.78
N ARG A 226 -8.45 5.58 -9.99
CA ARG A 226 -7.15 4.95 -9.75
C ARG A 226 -6.01 5.69 -10.44
N TYR A 227 -6.23 6.01 -11.71
CA TYR A 227 -5.20 6.46 -12.63
C TYR A 227 -4.93 7.97 -12.55
N LEU A 228 -3.76 8.37 -13.04
CA LEU A 228 -3.46 9.76 -13.39
C LEU A 228 -4.30 10.22 -14.61
N PRO A 229 -4.37 11.53 -14.90
CA PRO A 229 -5.15 12.02 -16.04
C PRO A 229 -4.72 11.49 -17.41
N ASP A 230 -3.49 11.00 -17.54
CA ASP A 230 -2.99 10.32 -18.74
C ASP A 230 -3.25 8.80 -18.73
N ARG A 231 -4.11 8.33 -17.81
CA ARG A 231 -4.57 6.94 -17.63
C ARG A 231 -3.50 5.96 -17.16
N ARG A 232 -2.32 6.43 -16.78
CA ARG A 232 -1.28 5.56 -16.22
C ARG A 232 -1.51 5.31 -14.73
N ASP A 233 -1.22 4.09 -14.31
CA ASP A 233 -1.19 3.71 -12.90
C ASP A 233 0.16 4.18 -12.31
N LEU A 234 0.11 5.17 -11.41
CA LEU A 234 1.33 5.73 -10.79
C LEU A 234 2.17 4.66 -10.09
N ASN A 235 1.55 3.60 -9.54
CA ASN A 235 2.23 2.52 -8.84
C ASN A 235 2.89 1.48 -9.79
N ARG A 236 3.08 1.84 -11.07
CA ARG A 236 3.88 1.10 -12.07
C ARG A 236 5.09 1.90 -12.55
N HIS A 237 5.33 3.07 -11.97
CA HIS A 237 6.32 4.02 -12.45
C HIS A 237 7.39 4.42 -11.42
N PHE A 238 7.41 3.85 -10.21
CA PHE A 238 8.45 4.10 -9.22
C PHE A 238 9.77 3.35 -9.51
N PRO A 239 10.94 3.93 -9.18
CA PRO A 239 11.16 5.26 -8.59
C PRO A 239 11.00 6.42 -9.59
N GLY A 240 10.74 6.13 -10.87
CA GLY A 240 10.46 7.12 -11.89
C GLY A 240 11.70 7.72 -12.56
N THR A 241 11.46 8.65 -13.47
CA THR A 241 12.51 9.40 -14.17
C THR A 241 12.07 10.83 -14.45
N PRO A 242 12.97 11.82 -14.34
CA PRO A 242 12.65 13.22 -14.63
C PRO A 242 12.38 13.49 -16.12
N THR A 243 12.69 12.55 -17.02
CA THR A 243 12.53 12.70 -18.47
C THR A 243 11.42 11.84 -19.06
N GLY A 244 10.78 10.96 -18.29
CA GLY A 244 9.77 10.02 -18.77
C GLY A 244 8.37 10.61 -18.94
N SER A 245 7.37 9.74 -18.81
CA SER A 245 5.95 10.07 -18.83
C SER A 245 5.54 10.99 -17.66
N LEU A 246 4.27 11.43 -17.64
CA LEU A 246 3.72 12.16 -16.50
C LEU A 246 3.88 11.34 -15.21
N ALA A 247 3.49 10.06 -15.25
CA ALA A 247 3.61 9.14 -14.13
C ALA A 247 5.06 8.99 -13.65
N ASP A 248 6.02 8.79 -14.57
CA ASP A 248 7.43 8.67 -14.22
C ASP A 248 7.97 9.91 -13.50
N ARG A 249 7.58 11.10 -13.96
CA ARG A 249 8.06 12.37 -13.39
C ARG A 249 7.42 12.66 -12.03
N VAL A 250 6.15 12.29 -11.86
CA VAL A 250 5.45 12.37 -10.57
C VAL A 250 6.09 11.41 -9.57
N ALA A 251 6.30 10.15 -9.98
CA ALA A 251 6.97 9.13 -9.18
C ALA A 251 8.38 9.58 -8.77
N TYR A 252 9.18 10.07 -9.72
CA TYR A 252 10.52 10.60 -9.47
C TYR A 252 10.52 11.75 -8.46
N SER A 253 9.61 12.71 -8.63
CA SER A 253 9.51 13.85 -7.72
C SER A 253 9.15 13.42 -6.31
N LEU A 254 8.15 12.54 -6.12
CA LEU A 254 7.78 12.04 -4.80
C LEU A 254 8.93 11.25 -4.17
N PHE A 255 9.55 10.36 -4.95
CA PHE A 255 10.59 9.46 -4.48
C PHE A 255 11.82 10.23 -3.99
N GLU A 256 12.37 11.10 -4.85
CA GLU A 256 13.60 11.85 -4.55
C GLU A 256 13.39 12.99 -3.53
N GLN A 257 12.21 13.60 -3.47
CA GLN A 257 11.99 14.73 -2.57
C GLN A 257 11.45 14.32 -1.20
N VAL A 258 10.84 13.14 -1.08
CA VAL A 258 10.22 12.67 0.17
C VAL A 258 10.77 11.31 0.57
N ILE A 259 10.54 10.28 -0.24
CA ILE A 259 10.69 8.88 0.19
C ILE A 259 12.13 8.56 0.58
N VAL A 260 13.13 9.02 -0.18
CA VAL A 260 14.56 8.81 0.13
C VAL A 260 15.04 9.44 1.44
N ASN A 261 14.24 10.31 2.06
CA ASN A 261 14.54 10.92 3.36
C ASN A 261 14.00 10.10 4.55
N CYS A 262 13.43 8.92 4.28
CA CYS A 262 12.74 8.09 5.28
C CYS A 262 13.51 6.79 5.57
N ASP A 263 13.38 6.26 6.78
CA ASP A 263 13.94 4.96 7.15
C ASP A 263 12.95 3.81 6.90
N MET A 264 11.66 4.13 7.03
CA MET A 264 10.56 3.18 6.93
C MET A 264 9.41 3.78 6.13
N LEU A 265 8.68 2.94 5.39
CA LEU A 265 7.53 3.34 4.58
C LEU A 265 6.35 2.39 4.81
N VAL A 266 5.16 2.95 5.00
CA VAL A 266 3.89 2.23 4.88
C VAL A 266 3.06 2.90 3.80
N ASP A 267 2.86 2.19 2.71
CA ASP A 267 2.03 2.64 1.59
C ASP A 267 0.64 2.00 1.71
N ILE A 268 -0.39 2.82 1.92
CA ILE A 268 -1.73 2.35 2.29
C ILE A 268 -2.63 2.33 1.06
N HIS A 269 -3.15 1.15 0.75
CA HIS A 269 -4.04 0.85 -0.37
C HIS A 269 -5.36 0.25 0.09
N THR A 270 -6.32 0.14 -0.82
CA THR A 270 -7.56 -0.62 -0.62
C THR A 270 -7.87 -1.53 -1.80
N GLY A 271 -8.89 -2.38 -1.66
CA GLY A 271 -9.34 -3.32 -2.69
C GLY A 271 -9.71 -2.61 -3.99
N SER A 272 -8.80 -2.68 -4.95
CA SER A 272 -8.91 -2.07 -6.27
C SER A 272 -10.11 -2.62 -7.05
N PHE A 273 -10.64 -1.87 -8.03
CA PHE A 273 -11.72 -2.35 -8.92
C PHE A 273 -12.95 -2.90 -8.18
N ARG A 274 -13.41 -2.18 -7.15
CA ARG A 274 -14.54 -2.57 -6.29
C ARG A 274 -14.35 -3.95 -5.65
N ARG A 275 -13.13 -4.25 -5.23
CA ARG A 275 -12.82 -5.36 -4.34
C ARG A 275 -12.76 -4.88 -2.90
N ASN A 276 -12.84 -5.81 -1.97
CA ASN A 276 -12.64 -5.61 -0.55
C ASN A 276 -11.45 -6.48 -0.12
N ASN A 277 -10.50 -5.90 0.62
CA ASN A 277 -9.38 -6.63 1.20
C ASN A 277 -9.53 -6.68 2.71
N LEU A 278 -9.25 -7.84 3.31
CA LEU A 278 -9.03 -7.89 4.76
C LEU A 278 -7.86 -6.96 5.08
N PRO A 279 -7.83 -6.34 6.27
CA PRO A 279 -6.62 -5.69 6.77
C PRO A 279 -5.44 -6.64 6.69
N GLN A 280 -4.53 -6.36 5.75
CA GLN A 280 -3.37 -7.20 5.49
C GLN A 280 -2.17 -6.37 5.05
N LEU A 281 -0.98 -6.82 5.42
CA LEU A 281 0.27 -6.33 4.87
C LEU A 281 0.65 -7.15 3.65
N ARG A 282 1.14 -6.49 2.59
CA ARG A 282 1.92 -7.16 1.55
C ARG A 282 3.39 -6.82 1.72
N ALA A 283 4.21 -7.86 1.82
CA ALA A 283 5.63 -7.68 2.12
C ALA A 283 6.49 -8.84 1.59
N ASP A 284 7.71 -8.52 1.15
CA ASP A 284 8.69 -9.55 0.80
C ASP A 284 9.30 -10.13 2.08
N MET A 285 8.69 -11.22 2.54
CA MET A 285 9.12 -11.97 3.72
C MET A 285 10.50 -12.63 3.57
N HIS A 286 11.10 -12.67 2.37
CA HIS A 286 12.49 -13.09 2.20
C HIS A 286 13.48 -12.02 2.68
N VAL A 287 13.06 -10.75 2.76
CA VAL A 287 13.88 -9.66 3.27
C VAL A 287 13.74 -9.57 4.79
N ASN A 288 14.78 -10.02 5.51
CA ASN A 288 14.78 -10.12 6.97
C ASN A 288 14.39 -8.83 7.72
N GLU A 289 14.75 -7.66 7.21
CA GLU A 289 14.37 -6.37 7.82
C GLU A 289 12.88 -6.10 7.64
N VAL A 290 12.34 -6.34 6.46
CA VAL A 290 10.90 -6.24 6.14
C VAL A 290 10.10 -7.25 6.97
N ALA A 291 10.55 -8.51 7.05
CA ALA A 291 9.91 -9.55 7.86
C ALA A 291 9.92 -9.24 9.37
N ARG A 292 10.92 -8.49 9.87
CA ARG A 292 10.90 -7.99 11.26
C ARG A 292 9.94 -6.81 11.43
N PHE A 293 9.87 -5.95 10.42
CA PHE A 293 9.01 -4.77 10.42
C PHE A 293 7.52 -5.12 10.42
N THR A 294 7.10 -6.16 9.68
CA THR A 294 5.70 -6.65 9.68
C THR A 294 5.21 -7.08 11.06
N ARG A 295 6.10 -7.57 11.94
CA ARG A 295 5.77 -7.93 13.34
C ARG A 295 5.40 -6.72 14.21
N GLY A 296 5.59 -5.50 13.69
CA GLY A 296 5.21 -4.28 14.37
C GLY A 296 3.70 -3.98 14.34
N PHE A 297 2.95 -4.57 13.41
CA PHE A 297 1.61 -4.10 13.06
C PHE A 297 0.46 -4.74 13.86
N ASP A 298 0.73 -5.73 14.72
CA ASP A 298 -0.20 -6.40 15.65
C ASP A 298 -1.67 -6.55 15.18
N GLY A 299 -2.09 -7.79 14.87
CA GLY A 299 -3.48 -8.09 14.50
C GLY A 299 -3.83 -7.75 13.05
N ILE A 300 -2.82 -7.66 12.18
CA ILE A 300 -2.96 -7.52 10.73
C ILE A 300 -2.31 -8.74 10.08
N ALA A 301 -3.03 -9.40 9.18
CA ALA A 301 -2.50 -10.55 8.44
C ALA A 301 -1.33 -10.13 7.56
N VAL A 302 -0.46 -11.07 7.21
CA VAL A 302 0.66 -10.79 6.29
C VAL A 302 0.56 -11.71 5.10
N VAL A 303 0.57 -11.14 3.90
CA VAL A 303 0.69 -11.87 2.65
C VAL A 303 2.10 -11.68 2.14
N HIS A 304 2.81 -12.80 1.98
CA HIS A 304 4.10 -12.81 1.33
C HIS A 304 3.94 -12.40 -0.14
N SER A 305 4.62 -11.32 -0.53
CA SER A 305 4.68 -10.86 -1.91
C SER A 305 5.99 -10.15 -2.17
N VAL A 306 6.75 -10.61 -3.17
CA VAL A 306 8.02 -9.98 -3.57
C VAL A 306 7.77 -8.57 -4.11
N GLY A 307 6.60 -8.34 -4.71
CA GLY A 307 6.23 -7.08 -5.35
C GLY A 307 6.84 -6.93 -6.74
N ASN A 308 6.26 -6.02 -7.52
CA ASN A 308 6.63 -5.81 -8.92
C ASN A 308 7.53 -4.60 -9.12
N PRO A 309 8.34 -4.59 -10.19
CA PRO A 309 9.00 -3.38 -10.66
C PRO A 309 7.99 -2.26 -10.91
N GLY A 310 8.35 -1.02 -10.61
CA GLY A 310 7.45 0.13 -10.79
C GLY A 310 6.61 0.47 -9.56
N MET A 311 6.57 -0.39 -8.55
CA MET A 311 5.84 -0.12 -7.32
C MET A 311 6.61 0.74 -6.34
N LEU A 312 5.91 1.59 -5.58
CA LEU A 312 6.54 2.41 -4.54
C LEU A 312 7.23 1.54 -3.49
N ARG A 313 6.55 0.49 -3.00
CA ARG A 313 7.12 -0.46 -2.02
C ARG A 313 8.43 -1.07 -2.53
N SER A 314 8.42 -1.64 -3.74
CA SER A 314 9.60 -2.28 -4.34
C SER A 314 10.75 -1.29 -4.50
N ALA A 315 10.47 -0.10 -5.04
CA ALA A 315 11.47 0.95 -5.21
C ALA A 315 12.07 1.42 -3.87
N ALA A 316 11.26 1.52 -2.81
CA ALA A 316 11.71 1.88 -1.47
C ALA A 316 12.65 0.81 -0.88
N VAL A 317 12.27 -0.47 -0.98
CA VAL A 317 13.12 -1.60 -0.55
C VAL A 317 14.45 -1.61 -1.31
N ASP A 318 14.43 -1.41 -2.63
CA ASP A 318 15.62 -1.32 -3.47
C ASP A 318 16.55 -0.15 -3.07
N ALA A 319 15.98 0.94 -2.55
CA ALA A 319 16.72 2.08 -2.00
C ALA A 319 17.21 1.87 -0.55
N GLY A 320 16.91 0.72 0.07
CA GLY A 320 17.31 0.38 1.44
C GLY A 320 16.36 0.92 2.51
N ILE A 321 15.12 1.29 2.15
CA ILE A 321 14.07 1.74 3.05
C ILE A 321 13.19 0.53 3.38
N VAL A 322 12.91 0.30 4.66
CA VAL A 322 12.07 -0.84 5.05
C VAL A 322 10.60 -0.50 4.75
N ALA A 323 9.99 -1.19 3.80
CA ALA A 323 8.66 -0.83 3.30
C ALA A 323 7.66 -2.00 3.25
N VAL A 324 6.39 -1.69 3.50
CA VAL A 324 5.24 -2.59 3.27
C VAL A 324 4.09 -1.86 2.59
N THR A 325 3.22 -2.61 1.92
CA THR A 325 1.88 -2.15 1.53
C THR A 325 0.92 -2.55 2.66
N LEU A 326 0.03 -1.64 3.09
CA LEU A 326 -1.09 -1.95 3.97
C LEU A 326 -2.39 -1.89 3.16
N GLU A 327 -3.04 -3.02 2.95
CA GLU A 327 -4.35 -3.15 2.29
C GLU A 327 -5.46 -3.12 3.34
N VAL A 328 -6.46 -2.24 3.17
CA VAL A 328 -7.50 -2.00 4.19
C VAL A 328 -8.85 -1.61 3.57
N GLY A 329 -9.70 -2.61 3.33
CA GLY A 329 -11.09 -2.41 2.92
C GLY A 329 -11.30 -2.28 1.41
N GLU A 330 -12.37 -1.59 1.04
CA GLU A 330 -12.86 -1.40 -0.33
C GLU A 330 -12.34 -0.10 -0.97
N SER A 331 -12.28 -0.07 -2.30
CA SER A 331 -12.17 1.18 -3.06
C SER A 331 -13.49 1.98 -3.04
N LEU A 332 -13.39 3.29 -3.27
CA LEU A 332 -14.50 4.26 -3.39
C LEU A 332 -15.40 4.40 -2.15
N ARG A 333 -15.06 3.80 -1.02
CA ARG A 333 -15.84 3.84 0.22
C ARG A 333 -14.96 4.13 1.42
N ILE A 334 -15.61 4.72 2.43
CA ILE A 334 -15.05 4.92 3.77
C ILE A 334 -15.63 3.84 4.68
N GLN A 335 -14.77 3.04 5.29
CA GLN A 335 -15.14 1.98 6.22
C GLN A 335 -14.48 2.22 7.58
N GLU A 336 -15.29 2.63 8.56
CA GLU A 336 -14.81 3.07 9.87
C GLU A 336 -14.04 1.98 10.63
N ASP A 337 -14.45 0.72 10.53
CA ASP A 337 -13.77 -0.38 11.24
C ASP A 337 -12.41 -0.71 10.62
N GLU A 338 -12.28 -0.64 9.29
CA GLU A 338 -11.00 -0.77 8.57
C GLU A 338 -10.04 0.38 8.92
N ILE A 339 -10.57 1.61 9.01
CA ILE A 339 -9.81 2.78 9.42
C ILE A 339 -9.30 2.62 10.86
N LYS A 340 -10.14 2.16 11.80
CA LYS A 340 -9.72 1.88 13.17
C LYS A 340 -8.64 0.80 13.23
N ALA A 341 -8.78 -0.27 12.43
CA ALA A 341 -7.78 -1.33 12.34
C ALA A 341 -6.42 -0.78 11.85
N GLY A 342 -6.42 0.02 10.78
CA GLY A 342 -5.22 0.69 10.26
C GLY A 342 -4.58 1.68 11.24
N VAL A 343 -5.37 2.51 11.93
CA VAL A 343 -4.84 3.43 12.96
C VAL A 343 -4.24 2.65 14.13
N LYS A 344 -4.89 1.57 14.55
CA LYS A 344 -4.37 0.71 15.63
C LYS A 344 -3.05 0.04 15.22
N SER A 345 -2.95 -0.46 13.99
CA SER A 345 -1.74 -1.13 13.51
C SER A 345 -0.56 -0.17 13.36
N LEU A 346 -0.78 1.04 12.84
CA LEU A 346 0.26 2.08 12.76
C LEU A 346 0.73 2.53 14.15
N ASN A 347 -0.18 2.65 15.13
CA ASN A 347 0.21 2.95 16.50
C ASN A 347 1.05 1.82 17.12
N SER A 348 0.67 0.56 16.89
CA SER A 348 1.42 -0.61 17.35
C SER A 348 2.81 -0.64 16.72
N LEU A 349 2.90 -0.30 15.42
CA LEU A 349 4.17 -0.17 14.72
C LEU A 349 5.06 0.88 15.38
N MET A 350 4.54 2.10 15.55
CA MET A 350 5.29 3.20 16.16
C MET A 350 5.75 2.86 17.59
N GLU A 351 4.94 2.15 18.37
CA GLU A 351 5.34 1.65 19.69
C GLU A 351 6.50 0.65 19.60
N LYS A 352 6.41 -0.34 18.70
CA LYS A 352 7.45 -1.35 18.49
C LYS A 352 8.76 -0.76 17.96
N GLN A 353 8.67 0.30 17.18
CA GLN A 353 9.81 1.11 16.72
C GLN A 353 10.28 2.14 17.76
N LYS A 354 9.68 2.15 18.96
CA LYS A 354 9.99 3.05 20.08
C LYS A 354 9.82 4.54 19.76
N MET A 355 8.96 4.85 18.79
CA MET A 355 8.63 6.23 18.43
C MET A 355 7.65 6.85 19.41
N ILE A 356 6.70 6.06 19.93
CA ILE A 356 5.72 6.50 20.94
C ILE A 356 5.74 5.56 22.15
N SER A 357 5.29 6.06 23.30
CA SER A 357 5.09 5.27 24.52
C SER A 357 3.61 4.97 24.72
N ARG A 358 3.24 3.71 24.86
CA ARG A 358 1.88 3.27 25.20
C ARG A 358 1.90 2.15 26.25
N LEU A 359 0.77 2.00 26.93
CA LEU A 359 0.51 0.79 27.72
C LEU A 359 0.42 -0.37 26.74
N PHE A 360 1.37 -1.29 26.86
CA PHE A 360 1.48 -2.47 26.02
C PHE A 360 0.16 -3.25 26.00
N VAL A 361 -0.44 -3.41 24.82
CA VAL A 361 -1.61 -4.27 24.59
C VAL A 361 -1.14 -5.49 23.83
N TRP A 362 -1.36 -6.69 24.40
CA TRP A 362 -1.12 -7.93 23.67
C TRP A 362 -2.10 -8.03 22.49
N GLY A 363 -1.59 -7.85 21.27
CA GLY A 363 -2.28 -8.30 20.06
C GLY A 363 -2.10 -9.82 19.88
N GLN A 364 -3.08 -10.47 19.26
CA GLN A 364 -2.87 -11.82 18.76
C GLN A 364 -2.17 -11.71 17.39
N PRO A 365 -1.11 -12.49 17.13
CA PRO A 365 -0.54 -12.55 15.79
C PRO A 365 -1.60 -13.11 14.82
N GLU A 366 -1.81 -12.41 13.71
CA GLU A 366 -2.61 -12.93 12.58
C GLU A 366 -1.76 -13.83 11.69
N THR A 367 -2.43 -14.58 10.82
CA THR A 367 -1.81 -15.52 9.89
C THR A 367 -0.84 -14.84 8.92
N ILE A 368 0.26 -15.53 8.64
CA ILE A 368 1.17 -15.20 7.53
C ILE A 368 0.88 -16.18 6.40
N TYR A 369 0.37 -15.69 5.29
CA TYR A 369 0.13 -16.45 4.06
C TYR A 369 1.38 -16.37 3.18
N TYR A 370 2.12 -17.47 3.10
CA TYR A 370 3.24 -17.61 2.15
C TYR A 370 2.78 -18.05 0.76
N ASN A 371 1.54 -18.54 0.65
CA ASN A 371 0.89 -18.87 -0.61
C ASN A 371 -0.49 -18.20 -0.65
N SER A 372 -0.82 -17.61 -1.79
CA SER A 372 -2.14 -17.03 -2.05
C SER A 372 -2.35 -16.85 -3.55
N TYR A 373 -3.59 -16.92 -4.02
CA TYR A 373 -3.90 -16.71 -5.44
C TYR A 373 -5.34 -16.24 -5.64
N TRP A 374 -5.59 -15.65 -6.81
CA TRP A 374 -6.92 -15.20 -7.20
C TRP A 374 -7.64 -16.26 -8.03
N LEU A 375 -8.83 -16.65 -7.57
CA LEU A 375 -9.83 -17.31 -8.39
C LEU A 375 -10.51 -16.28 -9.29
N ARG A 376 -10.51 -16.56 -10.58
CA ARG A 376 -11.03 -15.68 -11.63
C ARG A 376 -12.39 -16.17 -12.12
N ALA A 377 -13.23 -15.23 -12.55
CA ALA A 377 -14.46 -15.55 -13.24
C ALA A 377 -14.13 -16.08 -14.65
N GLU A 378 -14.63 -17.26 -15.02
CA GLU A 378 -14.45 -17.83 -16.36
C GLU A 378 -15.43 -17.24 -17.39
N HIS A 379 -16.51 -16.61 -16.90
CA HIS A 379 -17.59 -16.06 -17.73
C HIS A 379 -17.90 -14.61 -17.33
N GLY A 380 -18.41 -13.85 -18.30
CA GLY A 380 -18.93 -12.49 -18.04
C GLY A 380 -20.38 -12.51 -17.60
N GLY A 381 -20.75 -11.62 -16.68
CA GLY A 381 -22.10 -11.53 -16.13
C GLY A 381 -22.15 -10.72 -14.85
N ILE A 382 -23.20 -10.90 -14.07
CA ILE A 382 -23.37 -10.27 -12.75
C ILE A 382 -22.91 -11.27 -11.69
N LEU A 383 -21.89 -10.90 -10.92
CA LEU A 383 -21.41 -11.67 -9.77
C LEU A 383 -22.34 -11.46 -8.58
N PHE A 384 -22.74 -12.59 -7.97
CA PHE A 384 -23.39 -12.65 -6.66
C PHE A 384 -22.56 -13.54 -5.75
N SER A 385 -21.93 -12.94 -4.73
CA SER A 385 -21.14 -13.68 -3.76
C SER A 385 -22.02 -14.49 -2.80
N GLN A 386 -21.55 -15.68 -2.42
CA GLN A 386 -22.16 -16.53 -1.40
C GLN A 386 -21.28 -16.68 -0.15
N VAL A 387 -20.07 -16.11 -0.18
CA VAL A 387 -19.14 -16.05 0.95
C VAL A 387 -18.88 -14.60 1.36
N GLU A 388 -18.47 -14.43 2.60
CA GLU A 388 -18.01 -13.17 3.17
C GLU A 388 -16.49 -13.12 3.28
N LEU A 389 -15.96 -11.90 3.31
CA LEU A 389 -14.54 -11.66 3.49
C LEU A 389 -14.08 -12.20 4.85
N GLY A 390 -13.05 -13.04 4.86
CA GLY A 390 -12.54 -13.71 6.05
C GLY A 390 -13.06 -15.13 6.29
N ASP A 391 -14.04 -15.59 5.50
CA ASP A 391 -14.54 -16.97 5.58
C ASP A 391 -13.46 -18.00 5.24
N SER A 392 -13.54 -19.17 5.87
CA SER A 392 -12.75 -20.35 5.52
C SER A 392 -13.53 -21.24 4.56
N VAL A 393 -12.89 -21.71 3.51
CA VAL A 393 -13.51 -22.48 2.41
C VAL A 393 -12.74 -23.76 2.15
N LYS A 394 -13.42 -24.77 1.58
CA LYS A 394 -12.85 -26.07 1.21
C LYS A 394 -13.00 -26.34 -0.28
N PRO A 395 -12.19 -27.26 -0.85
CA PRO A 395 -12.35 -27.66 -2.23
C PRO A 395 -13.78 -28.13 -2.52
N GLY A 396 -14.40 -27.55 -3.55
CA GLY A 396 -15.78 -27.83 -3.94
C GLY A 396 -16.83 -26.87 -3.39
N ASP A 397 -16.47 -25.98 -2.45
CA ASP A 397 -17.39 -24.95 -1.96
C ASP A 397 -17.68 -23.91 -3.05
N ILE A 398 -18.95 -23.50 -3.19
CA ILE A 398 -19.36 -22.45 -4.12
C ILE A 398 -19.12 -21.10 -3.45
N LEU A 399 -18.23 -20.30 -4.05
CA LEU A 399 -17.88 -18.97 -3.54
C LEU A 399 -18.87 -17.91 -4.02
N GLY A 400 -19.34 -18.05 -5.24
CA GLY A 400 -20.28 -17.13 -5.86
C GLY A 400 -20.77 -17.64 -7.20
N VAL A 401 -21.71 -16.90 -7.78
CA VAL A 401 -22.34 -17.23 -9.06
C VAL A 401 -22.25 -16.03 -9.99
N VAL A 402 -21.81 -16.25 -11.22
CA VAL A 402 -21.88 -15.27 -12.30
C VAL A 402 -23.12 -15.60 -13.14
N SER A 403 -24.09 -14.69 -13.13
CA SER A 403 -25.35 -14.83 -13.88
C SER A 403 -25.33 -13.99 -15.16
N ASP A 404 -25.61 -14.61 -16.30
CA ASP A 404 -25.84 -13.91 -17.57
C ASP A 404 -27.23 -13.23 -17.52
N PRO A 405 -27.29 -11.88 -17.57
CA PRO A 405 -28.55 -11.15 -17.42
C PRO A 405 -29.52 -11.30 -18.60
N ILE A 406 -29.08 -11.87 -19.72
CA ILE A 406 -29.89 -12.09 -20.93
C ILE A 406 -30.38 -13.54 -20.99
N THR A 407 -29.47 -14.51 -20.80
CA THR A 407 -29.80 -15.93 -20.96
C THR A 407 -30.25 -16.60 -19.68
N ASN A 408 -30.03 -15.96 -18.52
CA ASN A 408 -30.24 -16.53 -17.19
C ASN A 408 -29.39 -17.80 -16.94
N THR A 409 -28.29 -17.96 -17.69
CA THR A 409 -27.30 -19.01 -17.44
C THR A 409 -26.46 -18.59 -16.24
N GLU A 410 -26.22 -19.53 -15.34
CA GLU A 410 -25.44 -19.31 -14.12
C GLU A 410 -24.16 -20.15 -14.17
N TYR A 411 -23.05 -19.52 -13.78
CA TYR A 411 -21.73 -20.14 -13.71
C TYR A 411 -21.20 -20.02 -12.28
N ASN A 412 -20.98 -21.15 -11.62
CA ASN A 412 -20.43 -21.16 -10.27
C ASN A 412 -18.92 -20.87 -10.30
N ILE A 413 -18.47 -20.03 -9.37
CA ILE A 413 -17.06 -19.94 -8.99
C ILE A 413 -16.87 -20.84 -7.77
N VAL A 414 -15.97 -21.82 -7.88
CA VAL A 414 -15.80 -22.89 -6.91
C VAL A 414 -14.38 -22.84 -6.35
N ALA A 415 -14.24 -23.00 -5.04
CA ALA A 415 -12.93 -23.16 -4.41
C ALA A 415 -12.28 -24.47 -4.87
N ASP A 416 -11.03 -24.39 -5.33
CA ASP A 416 -10.21 -25.53 -5.75
C ASP A 416 -9.25 -26.01 -4.64
N THR A 417 -8.99 -25.18 -3.62
CA THR A 417 -8.19 -25.52 -2.44
C THR A 417 -8.87 -25.11 -1.12
N GLU A 418 -8.36 -25.61 0.00
CA GLU A 418 -8.74 -25.12 1.33
C GLU A 418 -7.99 -23.82 1.64
N GLY A 419 -8.68 -22.81 2.15
CA GLY A 419 -8.07 -21.51 2.43
C GLY A 419 -9.02 -20.52 3.09
N ARG A 420 -8.52 -19.30 3.29
CA ARG A 420 -9.31 -18.16 3.80
C ARG A 420 -9.50 -17.12 2.70
N ILE A 421 -10.70 -16.58 2.57
CA ILE A 421 -10.96 -15.44 1.69
C ILE A 421 -10.31 -14.19 2.29
N ILE A 422 -9.19 -13.76 1.71
CA ILE A 422 -8.40 -12.59 2.18
C ILE A 422 -8.66 -11.33 1.35
N GLY A 423 -9.29 -11.50 0.18
CA GLY A 423 -9.78 -10.44 -0.68
C GLY A 423 -10.91 -10.97 -1.56
N MET A 424 -11.85 -10.11 -1.96
CA MET A 424 -12.94 -10.52 -2.84
C MET A 424 -13.56 -9.34 -3.57
N ALA A 425 -14.18 -9.61 -4.71
CA ALA A 425 -15.03 -8.68 -5.42
C ALA A 425 -16.31 -8.41 -4.64
N VAL A 426 -16.73 -7.14 -4.61
CA VAL A 426 -18.10 -6.79 -4.28
C VAL A 426 -18.99 -7.19 -5.46
N ASP A 427 -20.25 -7.56 -5.19
CA ASP A 427 -21.26 -7.88 -6.21
C ASP A 427 -21.31 -6.80 -7.30
N GLN A 428 -20.96 -7.19 -8.52
CA GLN A 428 -20.79 -6.28 -9.65
C GLN A 428 -20.83 -7.01 -11.00
N VAL A 429 -20.81 -6.26 -12.09
CA VAL A 429 -20.59 -6.83 -13.42
C VAL A 429 -19.12 -7.22 -13.55
N VAL A 430 -18.86 -8.47 -13.92
CA VAL A 430 -17.53 -9.02 -14.14
C VAL A 430 -17.40 -9.54 -15.57
N MET A 431 -16.16 -9.59 -16.06
CA MET A 431 -15.81 -10.20 -17.34
C MET A 431 -15.03 -11.49 -17.09
N ALA A 432 -14.96 -12.36 -18.10
CA ALA A 432 -14.05 -13.49 -18.06
C ALA A 432 -12.61 -13.01 -17.77
N GLY A 433 -11.91 -13.69 -16.87
CA GLY A 433 -10.61 -13.33 -16.34
C GLY A 433 -10.64 -12.37 -15.13
N PHE A 434 -11.79 -11.85 -14.72
CA PHE A 434 -11.85 -10.93 -13.57
C PHE A 434 -11.50 -11.66 -12.26
N ALA A 435 -10.56 -11.11 -11.49
CA ALA A 435 -10.15 -11.65 -10.19
C ALA A 435 -11.26 -11.45 -9.15
N ALA A 436 -11.96 -12.54 -8.81
CA ALA A 436 -13.17 -12.51 -8.00
C ALA A 436 -12.91 -12.80 -6.52
N TYR A 437 -12.06 -13.77 -6.19
CA TYR A 437 -11.75 -14.15 -4.81
C TYR A 437 -10.26 -14.40 -4.63
N HIS A 438 -9.64 -13.81 -3.62
CA HIS A 438 -8.25 -14.03 -3.23
C HIS A 438 -8.24 -15.00 -2.06
N LEU A 439 -7.66 -16.18 -2.26
CA LEU A 439 -7.51 -17.18 -1.22
C LEU A 439 -6.11 -17.12 -0.66
N GLY A 440 -6.01 -16.94 0.66
CA GLY A 440 -4.79 -17.21 1.41
C GLY A 440 -4.79 -18.67 1.85
N THR A 441 -3.74 -19.41 1.50
CA THR A 441 -3.64 -20.86 1.76
C THR A 441 -2.47 -21.18 2.68
N GLU A 442 -2.50 -22.36 3.29
CA GLU A 442 -1.31 -22.87 3.97
C GLU A 442 -0.23 -23.15 2.93
N ALA A 443 1.02 -22.81 3.26
CA ALA A 443 2.14 -23.12 2.39
C ALA A 443 2.33 -24.64 2.34
N GLU A 444 2.29 -25.21 1.14
CA GLU A 444 2.78 -26.57 0.93
C GLU A 444 4.30 -26.57 1.19
N MET A 445 4.72 -27.09 2.35
CA MET A 445 6.12 -27.43 2.55
C MET A 445 6.44 -28.60 1.62
N ARG A 446 7.05 -28.30 0.47
CA ARG A 446 7.72 -29.35 -0.33
C ARG A 446 8.75 -30.02 0.59
N PRO A 447 8.69 -31.34 0.77
CA PRO A 447 9.74 -32.04 1.50
C PRO A 447 11.07 -31.68 0.83
N GLU A 448 12.03 -31.16 1.60
CA GLU A 448 13.40 -31.06 1.09
C GLU A 448 13.80 -32.46 0.61
N GLU A 449 14.27 -32.57 -0.63
CA GLU A 449 14.89 -33.80 -1.12
C GLU A 449 16.11 -34.06 -0.23
N GLY A 450 15.87 -34.86 0.81
CA GLY A 450 16.86 -35.23 1.79
C GLY A 450 18.03 -35.87 1.07
N ASN A 451 19.17 -35.18 1.11
CA ASN A 451 20.44 -35.73 0.72
C ASN A 451 20.74 -36.89 1.68
N GLN A 452 20.29 -38.08 1.30
CA GLN A 452 20.44 -39.31 2.04
C GLN A 452 21.88 -39.80 1.82
N GLU A 453 22.86 -39.09 2.37
CA GLU A 453 24.19 -39.66 2.56
C GLU A 453 24.09 -40.73 3.64
N SER A 454 24.10 -41.97 3.16
CA SER A 454 24.21 -43.18 3.94
C SER A 454 25.46 -43.13 4.84
N LEU A 455 25.25 -42.85 6.12
CA LEU A 455 26.15 -43.30 7.17
C LEU A 455 25.83 -44.77 7.43
N THR A 456 26.48 -45.66 6.72
CA THR A 456 26.65 -47.06 7.14
C THR A 456 28.07 -47.26 7.62
N GLU A 457 28.15 -47.84 8.84
CA GLU A 457 29.33 -48.27 9.60
C GLU A 457 30.37 -49.07 8.81
#